data_AF-A0A821Y235-F1
#
_entry.id   AF-A0A821Y235-F1
#
_cell.length_a   1.000
_cell.length_b   1.000
_cell.length_c   1.000
_cell.angle_alpha   90.00
_cell.angle_beta   90.00
_cell.angle_gamma   90.00
#
_symmetry.space_group_name_H-M   'P 1'
#
loop_
_entity.id
_entity.type
_entity.pdbx_description
1 polymer ?
#
loop_
_entity_poly.entity_id
_entity_poly.type
_entity_poly.pdbx_seq_one_letter_code
_entity_poly.pdbx_strand_id
1 'polypeptide(L)'
;MSSSVSARLRSFSQMKIAYRATLVSIFIGFLSCIHILIAYDLRPRCGVLNGSFSIFDGMFVVFWLGIIPHILMFTFGLLTFMNVRRTKRRIANKTLQHTGTVVESQRRQEKTDTELIVMMLFQVGCSELLVLTRMIYYAYYVLAPPLTGYNKLIGSFLMSFTTLVYYANFTKSFYIYTLSSRLFRSIFLLRVELYFRKIFGRYATVIYGPRRGNTV
;
A
#
# COMPACT_ATOMS: atom_id res chain seq x y z
N MET A 1 -15.40 10.06 -33.55
CA MET A 1 -14.24 9.22 -33.93
C MET A 1 -13.62 8.63 -32.68
N SER A 2 -13.82 7.34 -32.43
CA SER A 2 -13.19 6.61 -31.32
C SER A 2 -11.88 6.03 -31.84
N SER A 3 -10.72 6.61 -31.48
CA SER A 3 -9.43 6.09 -31.96
C SER A 3 -9.10 4.76 -31.28
N SER A 4 -8.48 3.83 -32.01
CA SER A 4 -8.11 2.48 -31.53
C SER A 4 -7.26 2.51 -30.25
N VAL A 5 -6.48 3.57 -30.05
CA VAL A 5 -5.67 3.83 -28.84
C VAL A 5 -6.56 3.99 -27.60
N SER A 6 -7.72 4.64 -27.74
CA SER A 6 -8.71 4.79 -26.65
C SER A 6 -9.33 3.46 -26.24
N ALA A 7 -9.53 2.52 -27.18
CA ALA A 7 -10.09 1.21 -26.88
C ALA A 7 -9.08 0.34 -26.10
N ARG A 8 -7.80 0.38 -26.49
CA ARG A 8 -6.72 -0.38 -25.84
C ARG A 8 -6.38 0.15 -24.43
N LEU A 9 -6.43 1.47 -24.23
CA LEU A 9 -6.30 2.06 -22.88
C LEU A 9 -7.47 1.63 -21.98
N ARG A 10 -8.68 1.56 -22.53
CA ARG A 10 -9.86 1.13 -21.77
C ARG A 10 -9.84 -0.35 -21.41
N SER A 11 -9.22 -1.21 -22.23
CA SER A 11 -9.01 -2.61 -21.87
C SER A 11 -8.04 -2.75 -20.70
N PHE A 12 -7.00 -1.92 -20.61
CA PHE A 12 -6.04 -1.95 -19.49
C PHE A 12 -6.66 -1.62 -18.13
N SER A 13 -7.77 -0.89 -18.08
CA SER A 13 -8.50 -0.59 -16.84
C SER A 13 -9.47 -1.71 -16.40
N GLN A 14 -9.48 -2.86 -17.08
CA GLN A 14 -10.32 -3.98 -16.65
C GLN A 14 -9.76 -4.64 -15.39
N MET A 15 -10.66 -4.95 -14.44
CA MET A 15 -10.32 -5.64 -13.19
C MET A 15 -9.59 -6.97 -13.43
N LYS A 16 -9.89 -7.66 -14.54
CA LYS A 16 -9.22 -8.90 -14.95
C LYS A 16 -7.72 -8.69 -15.24
N ILE A 17 -7.37 -7.57 -15.86
CA ILE A 17 -5.97 -7.22 -16.17
C ILE A 17 -5.26 -6.78 -14.90
N ALA A 18 -5.92 -5.99 -14.04
CA ALA A 18 -5.37 -5.63 -12.73
C ALA A 18 -5.01 -6.88 -11.92
N TYR A 19 -5.91 -7.87 -11.86
CA TYR A 19 -5.65 -9.13 -11.15
C TYR A 19 -4.48 -9.93 -11.73
N ARG A 20 -4.41 -10.06 -13.07
CA ARG A 20 -3.28 -10.71 -13.74
C ARG A 20 -1.96 -9.98 -13.48
N ALA A 21 -1.96 -8.64 -13.55
CA ALA A 21 -0.79 -7.83 -13.25
C ALA A 21 -0.34 -8.01 -11.80
N THR A 22 -1.27 -8.03 -10.83
CA THR A 22 -0.95 -8.30 -9.42
C THR A 22 -0.30 -9.66 -9.24
N LEU A 23 -0.85 -10.73 -9.84
CA LEU A 23 -0.25 -12.07 -9.76
C LEU A 23 1.15 -12.10 -10.36
N VAL A 24 1.34 -11.49 -11.53
CA VAL A 24 2.66 -11.40 -12.18
C VAL A 24 3.65 -10.61 -11.30
N SER A 25 3.23 -9.48 -10.73
CA SER A 25 4.08 -8.68 -9.82
C SER A 25 4.46 -9.46 -8.56
N ILE A 26 3.55 -10.26 -8.00
CA ILE A 26 3.85 -11.14 -6.86
C ILE A 26 4.92 -12.16 -7.25
N PHE A 27 4.75 -12.82 -8.39
CA PHE A 27 5.69 -13.84 -8.87
C PHE A 27 7.09 -13.25 -9.16
N ILE A 28 7.13 -12.11 -9.84
CA ILE A 28 8.36 -11.34 -10.08
C ILE A 28 9.00 -10.94 -8.75
N GLY A 29 8.22 -10.49 -7.77
CA GLY A 29 8.69 -10.17 -6.43
C GLY A 29 9.37 -11.37 -5.76
N PHE A 30 8.72 -12.54 -5.76
CA PHE A 30 9.30 -13.76 -5.19
C PHE A 30 10.59 -14.18 -5.89
N LEU A 31 10.59 -14.23 -7.23
CA LEU A 31 11.79 -14.54 -8.01
C LEU A 31 12.92 -13.55 -7.70
N SER A 32 12.57 -12.26 -7.58
CA SER A 32 13.53 -11.22 -7.28
C SER A 32 14.16 -11.42 -5.89
N CYS A 33 13.50 -12.03 -4.92
CA CYS A 33 14.08 -12.29 -3.60
C CYS A 33 14.99 -13.53 -3.53
N ILE A 34 15.06 -14.37 -4.57
CA ILE A 34 15.85 -15.61 -4.54
C ILE A 34 17.34 -15.33 -4.31
N HIS A 35 17.88 -14.24 -4.87
CA HIS A 35 19.31 -13.89 -4.68
C HIS A 35 19.66 -13.63 -3.21
N ILE A 36 18.72 -13.13 -2.40
CA ILE A 36 18.90 -12.88 -0.97
C ILE A 36 19.17 -14.21 -0.26
N LEU A 37 18.45 -15.28 -0.60
CA LEU A 37 18.60 -16.59 0.03
C LEU A 37 19.97 -17.22 -0.24
N ILE A 38 20.57 -16.92 -1.41
CA ILE A 38 21.84 -17.49 -1.82
C ILE A 38 23.01 -16.68 -1.24
N ALA A 39 22.85 -15.36 -1.12
CA ALA A 39 23.96 -14.47 -0.86
C ALA A 39 24.02 -13.85 0.53
N TYR A 40 23.06 -14.19 1.40
CA TYR A 40 23.11 -13.84 2.80
C TYR A 40 23.74 -14.98 3.60
N ASP A 41 24.74 -14.63 4.41
CA ASP A 41 25.32 -15.54 5.37
C ASP A 41 24.56 -15.44 6.71
N LEU A 42 24.07 -16.58 7.21
CA LEU A 42 23.29 -16.66 8.45
C LEU A 42 24.17 -16.56 9.72
N ARG A 43 25.50 -16.64 9.62
CA ARG A 43 26.40 -16.54 10.79
C ARG A 43 27.75 -15.92 10.43
N PRO A 44 28.33 -15.03 11.26
CA PRO A 44 27.86 -14.51 12.54
C PRO A 44 27.09 -13.19 12.46
N ARG A 45 26.99 -12.54 11.29
CA ARG A 45 26.46 -11.17 11.16
C ARG A 45 25.10 -11.07 10.47
N CYS A 46 24.47 -12.19 10.08
CA CYS A 46 23.17 -12.23 9.39
C CYS A 46 23.08 -11.15 8.31
N GLY A 47 24.00 -11.20 7.34
CA GLY A 47 24.24 -10.10 6.42
C GLY A 47 24.72 -10.57 5.06
N VAL A 48 24.78 -9.62 4.13
CA VAL A 48 25.24 -9.85 2.77
C VAL A 48 26.72 -10.28 2.78
N LEU A 49 27.08 -11.23 1.92
CA LEU A 49 28.47 -11.60 1.67
C LEU A 49 29.30 -10.37 1.26
N ASN A 50 30.48 -10.22 1.87
CA ASN A 50 31.40 -9.12 1.55
C ASN A 50 31.87 -9.19 0.08
N GLY A 51 32.17 -8.03 -0.50
CA GLY A 51 32.71 -7.91 -1.86
C GLY A 51 31.68 -7.34 -2.85
N SER A 52 31.81 -7.73 -4.12
CA SER A 52 30.97 -7.19 -5.22
C SER A 52 29.48 -7.42 -5.02
N PHE A 53 29.09 -8.47 -4.29
CA PHE A 53 27.69 -8.77 -4.04
C PHE A 53 27.03 -7.74 -3.12
N SER A 54 27.74 -7.17 -2.14
CA SER A 54 27.20 -6.12 -1.27
C SER A 54 26.83 -4.85 -2.06
N ILE A 55 27.57 -4.54 -3.12
CA ILE A 55 27.26 -3.43 -4.02
C ILE A 55 26.02 -3.76 -4.85
N PHE A 56 25.94 -4.98 -5.40
CA PHE A 56 24.77 -5.45 -6.15
C PHE A 56 23.50 -5.40 -5.30
N ASP A 57 23.54 -5.92 -4.06
CA ASP A 57 22.42 -5.90 -3.13
C ASP A 57 21.99 -4.47 -2.80
N GLY A 58 22.94 -3.58 -2.49
CA GLY A 58 22.66 -2.16 -2.24
C GLY A 58 21.96 -1.49 -3.43
N MET A 59 22.45 -1.72 -4.66
CA MET A 59 21.83 -1.20 -5.88
C MET A 59 20.45 -1.82 -6.13
N PHE A 60 20.31 -3.13 -5.92
CA PHE A 60 19.03 -3.82 -6.03
C PHE A 60 18.00 -3.22 -5.07
N VAL A 61 18.33 -3.02 -3.80
CA VAL A 61 17.44 -2.39 -2.82
C VAL A 61 17.07 -0.97 -3.26
N VAL A 62 18.03 -0.17 -3.72
CA VAL A 62 17.77 1.21 -4.14
C VAL A 62 16.83 1.29 -5.34
N PHE A 63 17.11 0.54 -6.41
CA PHE A 63 16.32 0.64 -7.64
C PHE A 63 15.02 -0.18 -7.57
N TRP A 64 15.10 -1.41 -7.09
CA TRP A 64 13.99 -2.37 -7.12
C TRP A 64 12.96 -2.14 -6.02
N LEU A 65 13.41 -1.82 -4.80
CA LEU A 65 12.51 -1.57 -3.66
C LEU A 65 12.21 -0.08 -3.49
N GLY A 66 13.15 0.80 -3.84
CA GLY A 66 12.98 2.24 -3.77
C GLY A 66 12.38 2.83 -5.05
N ILE A 67 13.20 3.02 -6.06
CA ILE A 67 12.86 3.92 -7.16
C ILE A 67 11.69 3.41 -8.01
N ILE A 68 11.73 2.14 -8.47
CA ILE A 68 10.75 1.61 -9.42
C ILE A 68 9.32 1.61 -8.85
N PRO A 69 9.05 1.05 -7.65
CA PRO A 69 7.70 1.02 -7.10
C PRO A 69 7.15 2.43 -6.84
N HIS A 70 7.99 3.34 -6.35
CA HIS A 70 7.59 4.72 -6.06
C HIS A 70 7.25 5.50 -7.34
N ILE A 71 8.06 5.40 -8.40
CA ILE A 71 7.75 6.03 -9.70
C ILE A 71 6.44 5.48 -10.28
N LEU A 72 6.24 4.16 -10.22
CA LEU A 72 5.00 3.53 -10.72
C LEU A 72 3.79 3.99 -9.91
N MET A 73 3.86 3.97 -8.58
CA MET A 73 2.78 4.42 -7.70
C MET A 73 2.46 5.89 -7.91
N PHE A 74 3.47 6.75 -8.04
CA PHE A 74 3.30 8.16 -8.29
C PHE A 74 2.63 8.41 -9.65
N THR A 75 3.12 7.74 -10.71
CA THR A 75 2.57 7.87 -12.07
C THR A 75 1.12 7.39 -12.13
N PHE A 76 0.82 6.22 -11.58
CA PHE A 76 -0.55 5.71 -11.55
C PHE A 76 -1.47 6.53 -10.64
N GLY A 77 -0.96 7.05 -9.52
CA GLY A 77 -1.68 7.97 -8.64
C GLY A 77 -2.08 9.26 -9.37
N LEU A 78 -1.13 9.88 -10.08
CA LEU A 78 -1.39 11.08 -10.89
C LEU A 78 -2.37 10.81 -12.03
N LEU A 79 -2.19 9.71 -12.77
CA LEU A 79 -3.11 9.33 -13.85
C LEU A 79 -4.53 9.11 -13.32
N THR A 80 -4.66 8.45 -12.16
CA THR A 80 -5.95 8.24 -11.49
C THR A 80 -6.58 9.57 -11.08
N PHE A 81 -5.79 10.47 -10.48
CA PHE A 81 -6.25 11.81 -10.11
C PHE A 81 -6.72 12.63 -11.31
N MET A 82 -5.95 12.64 -12.40
CA MET A 82 -6.32 13.32 -13.65
C MET A 82 -7.60 12.76 -14.25
N ASN A 83 -7.75 11.43 -14.26
CA ASN A 83 -8.94 10.76 -14.77
C ASN A 83 -10.18 11.10 -13.94
N VAL A 84 -10.08 11.06 -12.61
CA VAL A 84 -11.19 11.45 -11.73
C VAL A 84 -11.56 12.92 -11.91
N ARG A 85 -10.59 13.83 -12.03
CA ARG A 85 -10.86 15.25 -12.28
C ARG A 85 -11.56 15.46 -13.63
N ARG A 86 -11.17 14.72 -14.68
CA ARG A 86 -11.83 14.76 -16.00
C ARG A 86 -13.24 14.19 -15.93
N THR A 87 -13.46 13.08 -15.23
CA THR A 87 -14.78 12.47 -15.04
C THR A 87 -15.72 13.42 -14.32
N LYS A 88 -15.27 14.08 -13.24
CA LYS A 88 -16.04 15.12 -12.53
C LYS A 88 -16.48 16.26 -13.43
N ARG A 89 -15.57 16.80 -14.26
CA ARG A 89 -15.91 17.88 -15.21
C ARG A 89 -16.96 17.44 -16.24
N ARG A 90 -16.87 16.19 -16.73
CA ARG A 90 -17.85 15.65 -17.69
C ARG A 90 -19.24 15.45 -17.08
N ILE A 91 -19.29 15.00 -15.82
CA ILE A 91 -20.55 14.74 -15.12
C ILE A 91 -21.21 16.07 -14.74
N ALA A 92 -20.46 17.05 -14.21
CA ALA A 92 -20.98 18.38 -13.93
C ALA A 92 -21.68 19.03 -15.14
N ASN A 93 -21.13 18.85 -16.34
CA ASN A 93 -21.73 19.37 -17.57
C ASN A 93 -23.00 18.61 -18.01
N LYS A 94 -23.17 17.33 -17.62
CA LYS A 94 -24.36 16.51 -17.95
C LYS A 94 -25.48 16.64 -16.91
N THR A 95 -25.14 16.86 -15.64
CA THR A 95 -26.10 17.00 -14.54
C THR A 95 -27.02 18.21 -14.70
N LEU A 96 -26.60 19.25 -15.44
CA LEU A 96 -27.45 20.38 -15.82
C LEU A 96 -28.66 20.00 -16.69
N GLN A 97 -28.72 18.79 -17.25
CA GLN A 97 -29.77 18.36 -18.18
C GLN A 97 -30.74 17.27 -17.65
N HIS A 98 -30.50 16.63 -16.50
CA HIS A 98 -31.37 15.52 -16.06
C HIS A 98 -31.56 15.38 -14.54
N THR A 99 -32.83 15.53 -14.14
CA THR A 99 -33.60 15.11 -12.94
C THR A 99 -32.85 14.73 -11.64
N GLY A 100 -33.21 15.41 -10.54
CA GLY A 100 -32.44 15.55 -9.30
C GLY A 100 -32.29 14.36 -8.34
N THR A 101 -32.85 13.17 -8.59
CA THR A 101 -32.79 12.04 -7.63
C THR A 101 -31.66 11.05 -7.88
N VAL A 102 -31.24 10.83 -9.13
CA VAL A 102 -30.06 9.97 -9.47
C VAL A 102 -28.74 10.71 -9.16
N VAL A 103 -28.78 12.03 -9.14
CA VAL A 103 -27.62 12.91 -8.93
C VAL A 103 -27.03 12.76 -7.53
N GLU A 104 -27.85 12.49 -6.52
CA GLU A 104 -27.40 12.49 -5.12
C GLU A 104 -26.57 11.24 -4.76
N SER A 105 -26.98 10.05 -5.24
CA SER A 105 -26.23 8.81 -5.01
C SER A 105 -24.87 8.84 -5.72
N GLN A 106 -24.83 9.33 -6.96
CA GLN A 106 -23.61 9.46 -7.75
C GLN A 106 -22.64 10.50 -7.14
N ARG A 107 -23.15 11.64 -6.64
CA ARG A 107 -22.34 12.66 -5.96
C ARG A 107 -21.74 12.15 -4.65
N ARG A 108 -22.44 11.25 -3.94
CA ARG A 108 -21.92 10.63 -2.70
C ARG A 108 -20.80 9.62 -3.00
N GLN A 109 -20.97 8.79 -4.04
CA GLN A 109 -19.93 7.86 -4.52
C GLN A 109 -18.65 8.62 -4.94
N GLU A 110 -18.78 9.70 -5.70
CA GLU A 110 -17.65 10.50 -6.17
C GLU A 110 -16.86 11.18 -5.03
N LYS A 111 -17.54 11.61 -3.97
CA LYS A 111 -16.88 12.15 -2.78
C LYS A 111 -16.02 11.09 -2.11
N THR A 112 -16.56 9.88 -1.92
CA THR A 112 -15.82 8.76 -1.35
C THR A 112 -14.62 8.37 -2.20
N ASP A 113 -14.76 8.28 -3.53
CA ASP A 113 -13.65 7.96 -4.43
C ASP A 113 -12.54 9.01 -4.37
N THR A 114 -12.91 10.29 -4.24
CA THR A 114 -11.94 11.38 -4.12
C THR A 114 -11.21 11.34 -2.79
N GLU A 115 -11.92 11.11 -1.70
CA GLU A 115 -11.32 10.95 -0.37
C GLU A 115 -10.35 9.77 -0.35
N LEU A 116 -10.71 8.64 -0.96
CA LEU A 116 -9.85 7.47 -1.10
C LEU A 116 -8.59 7.78 -1.91
N ILE A 117 -8.70 8.52 -3.03
CA ILE A 117 -7.55 8.89 -3.86
C ILE A 117 -6.62 9.86 -3.12
N VAL A 118 -7.17 10.90 -2.47
CA VAL A 118 -6.37 11.88 -1.71
C VAL A 118 -5.60 11.17 -0.59
N MET A 119 -6.26 10.25 0.08
CA MET A 119 -5.67 9.45 1.14
C MET A 119 -4.58 8.50 0.63
N MET A 120 -4.79 7.86 -0.51
CA MET A 120 -3.77 7.06 -1.18
C MET A 120 -2.55 7.92 -1.53
N LEU A 121 -2.74 9.11 -2.12
CA LEU A 121 -1.65 10.02 -2.45
C LEU A 121 -0.87 10.48 -1.21
N PHE A 122 -1.58 10.83 -0.13
CA PHE A 122 -0.96 11.18 1.14
C PHE A 122 -0.13 10.01 1.70
N GLN A 123 -0.67 8.80 1.67
CA GLN A 123 0.03 7.60 2.09
C GLN A 123 1.27 7.34 1.23
N VAL A 124 1.19 7.47 -0.10
CA VAL A 124 2.36 7.34 -0.99
C VAL A 124 3.43 8.36 -0.63
N GLY A 125 3.06 9.64 -0.48
CA GLY A 125 4.01 10.71 -0.14
C GLY A 125 4.70 10.47 1.21
N CYS A 126 3.95 10.09 2.24
CA CYS A 126 4.55 9.69 3.51
C CYS A 126 5.41 8.42 3.39
N SER A 127 5.11 7.51 2.46
CA SER A 127 5.92 6.28 2.28
C SER A 127 7.26 6.63 1.70
N GLU A 128 7.22 7.51 0.70
CA GLU A 128 8.40 7.95 -0.03
C GLU A 128 9.38 8.66 0.90
N LEU A 129 8.91 9.53 1.79
CA LEU A 129 9.75 10.16 2.81
C LEU A 129 10.45 9.15 3.72
N LEU A 130 9.73 8.14 4.22
CA LEU A 130 10.28 7.13 5.14
C LEU A 130 11.26 6.18 4.43
N VAL A 131 10.95 5.79 3.20
CA VAL A 131 11.81 4.92 2.39
C VAL A 131 13.07 5.67 1.96
N LEU A 132 12.94 6.96 1.60
CA LEU A 132 14.06 7.79 1.16
C LEU A 132 15.18 7.86 2.21
N THR A 133 14.84 7.92 3.51
CA THR A 133 15.85 7.91 4.59
C THR A 133 16.76 6.69 4.50
N ARG A 134 16.20 5.51 4.21
CA ARG A 134 16.97 4.27 4.05
C ARG A 134 17.74 4.24 2.72
N MET A 135 17.17 4.78 1.65
CA MET A 135 17.85 4.85 0.35
C MET A 135 19.07 5.78 0.38
N ILE A 136 18.96 6.92 1.05
CA ILE A 136 20.10 7.84 1.27
C ILE A 136 21.21 7.11 2.03
N TYR A 137 20.88 6.33 3.05
CA TYR A 137 21.86 5.54 3.79
C TYR A 137 22.57 4.51 2.90
N TYR A 138 21.84 3.74 2.09
CA TYR A 138 22.47 2.78 1.16
C TYR A 138 23.31 3.45 0.08
N ALA A 139 22.84 4.56 -0.49
CA ALA A 139 23.61 5.33 -1.46
C ALA A 139 24.91 5.85 -0.83
N TYR A 140 24.84 6.39 0.39
CA TYR A 140 26.02 6.80 1.15
C TYR A 140 26.96 5.61 1.41
N TYR A 141 26.43 4.46 1.83
CA TYR A 141 27.23 3.27 2.12
C TYR A 141 27.96 2.71 0.88
N VAL A 142 27.32 2.75 -0.29
CA VAL A 142 27.89 2.29 -1.56
C VAL A 142 28.94 3.28 -2.10
N LEU A 143 28.72 4.58 -1.92
CA LEU A 143 29.59 5.63 -2.47
C LEU A 143 30.73 6.05 -1.55
N ALA A 144 30.57 5.90 -0.23
CA ALA A 144 31.56 6.33 0.74
C ALA A 144 32.69 5.29 0.90
N PRO A 145 33.92 5.74 1.19
CA PRO A 145 35.01 4.83 1.55
C PRO A 145 34.66 4.03 2.82
N PRO A 146 35.25 2.83 3.00
CA PRO A 146 34.96 1.96 4.13
C PRO A 146 35.16 2.70 5.47
N LEU A 147 34.10 2.73 6.27
CA LEU A 147 34.07 3.43 7.56
C LEU A 147 35.04 2.76 8.55
N THR A 148 36.00 3.52 9.08
CA THR A 148 36.95 3.08 10.11
C THR A 148 36.72 3.79 11.44
N GLY A 149 37.08 3.13 12.55
CA GLY A 149 37.02 3.70 13.91
C GLY A 149 35.63 4.16 14.34
N TYR A 150 35.53 5.39 14.84
CA TYR A 150 34.30 6.01 15.36
C TYR A 150 33.18 6.09 14.30
N ASN A 151 33.53 6.31 13.03
CA ASN A 151 32.55 6.42 11.94
C ASN A 151 31.78 5.12 11.70
N LYS A 152 32.38 3.97 12.06
CA LYS A 152 31.71 2.66 11.96
C LYS A 152 30.57 2.52 12.97
N LEU A 153 30.75 3.05 14.18
CA LEU A 153 29.72 3.05 15.23
C LEU A 153 28.51 3.90 14.81
N ILE A 154 28.76 5.10 14.28
CA ILE A 154 27.73 5.97 13.71
C ILE A 154 27.02 5.25 12.55
N GLY A 155 27.78 4.63 11.64
CA GLY A 155 27.23 3.88 10.51
C GLY A 155 26.29 2.75 10.94
N SER A 156 26.65 2.01 12.00
CA SER A 156 25.79 0.95 12.54
C SER A 156 24.54 1.50 13.21
N PHE A 157 24.64 2.60 13.95
CA PHE A 157 23.47 3.26 14.54
C PHE A 157 22.51 3.77 13.46
N LEU A 158 23.03 4.44 12.43
CA LEU A 158 22.24 4.92 11.29
C LEU A 158 21.57 3.76 10.54
N MET A 159 22.26 2.63 10.37
CA MET A 159 21.66 1.43 9.77
C MET A 159 20.45 0.94 10.56
N SER A 160 20.60 0.82 11.89
CA SER A 160 19.51 0.38 12.77
C SER A 160 18.35 1.39 12.77
N PHE A 161 18.66 2.67 12.83
CA PHE A 161 17.65 3.74 12.81
C PHE A 161 16.88 3.78 11.49
N THR A 162 17.58 3.78 10.35
CA THR A 162 16.95 3.76 9.02
C THR A 162 16.15 2.47 8.78
N THR A 163 16.60 1.34 9.33
CA THR A 163 15.87 0.07 9.30
C THR A 163 14.58 0.15 10.12
N LEU A 164 14.61 0.76 11.32
CA LEU A 164 13.42 1.00 12.14
C LEU A 164 12.41 1.89 11.42
N VAL A 165 12.88 3.02 10.87
CA VAL A 165 12.05 3.96 10.09
C VAL A 165 11.42 3.27 8.87
N TYR A 166 12.18 2.43 8.17
CA TYR A 166 11.68 1.62 7.07
C TYR A 166 10.61 0.63 7.53
N TYR A 167 10.79 -0.06 8.66
CA TYR A 167 9.77 -0.99 9.15
C TYR A 167 8.52 -0.28 9.67
N ALA A 168 8.65 0.91 10.24
CA ALA A 168 7.51 1.76 10.60
C ALA A 168 6.65 2.12 9.38
N ASN A 169 7.21 2.09 8.17
CA ASN A 169 6.45 2.29 6.93
C ASN A 169 5.36 1.22 6.72
N PHE A 170 5.54 -0.01 7.22
CA PHE A 170 4.52 -1.06 7.08
C PHE A 170 3.35 -0.87 8.05
N THR A 171 3.62 -0.37 9.26
CA THR A 171 2.58 -0.18 10.28
C THR A 171 1.78 1.09 10.04
N LYS A 172 2.37 2.12 9.43
CA LYS A 172 1.71 3.42 9.22
C LYS A 172 0.39 3.30 8.46
N SER A 173 0.27 2.36 7.51
CA SER A 173 -0.90 2.27 6.64
C SER A 173 -2.14 2.04 7.49
N PHE A 174 -2.05 1.16 8.48
CA PHE A 174 -3.13 0.93 9.45
C PHE A 174 -3.54 2.21 10.19
N TYR A 175 -2.58 2.99 10.68
CA TYR A 175 -2.85 4.24 11.41
C TYR A 175 -3.40 5.33 10.50
N ILE A 176 -2.86 5.50 9.30
CA ILE A 176 -3.39 6.44 8.30
C ILE A 176 -4.83 6.03 7.97
N TYR A 177 -5.09 4.75 7.68
CA TYR A 177 -6.44 4.25 7.38
C TYR A 177 -7.43 4.48 8.50
N THR A 178 -7.02 4.19 9.73
CA THR A 178 -7.85 4.32 10.91
C THR A 178 -8.06 5.78 11.30
N LEU A 179 -7.08 6.66 11.08
CA LEU A 179 -7.16 8.06 11.54
C LEU A 179 -7.81 9.00 10.54
N SER A 180 -7.58 8.84 9.23
CA SER A 180 -8.01 9.85 8.24
C SER A 180 -9.39 9.59 7.64
N SER A 181 -9.91 8.36 7.63
CA SER A 181 -11.20 8.06 7.01
C SER A 181 -12.32 7.83 8.03
N ARG A 182 -13.29 8.76 8.08
CA ARG A 182 -14.54 8.59 8.85
C ARG A 182 -15.32 7.37 8.38
N LEU A 183 -15.29 7.10 7.07
CA LEU A 183 -15.94 5.94 6.46
C LEU A 183 -15.28 4.63 6.90
N PHE A 184 -13.94 4.57 6.91
CA PHE A 184 -13.22 3.41 7.41
C PHE A 184 -13.50 3.16 8.89
N ARG A 185 -13.47 4.20 9.73
CA ARG A 185 -13.82 4.09 11.17
C ARG A 185 -15.23 3.53 11.38
N SER A 186 -16.22 4.04 10.65
CA SER A 186 -17.61 3.59 10.78
C SER A 186 -17.77 2.13 10.34
N ILE A 187 -17.18 1.73 9.21
CA ILE A 187 -17.23 0.34 8.73
C ILE A 187 -16.46 -0.60 9.67
N PHE A 188 -15.29 -0.17 10.14
CA PHE A 188 -14.47 -0.95 11.06
C PHE A 188 -15.20 -1.22 12.37
N LEU A 189 -15.77 -0.18 13.00
CA LEU A 189 -16.56 -0.32 14.23
C LEU A 189 -17.78 -1.22 14.01
N LEU A 190 -18.50 -1.05 12.91
CA LEU A 190 -19.63 -1.91 12.57
C LEU A 190 -19.21 -3.39 12.43
N ARG A 191 -18.09 -3.65 11.75
CA ARG A 191 -17.57 -5.02 11.57
C ARG A 191 -17.09 -5.62 12.89
N VAL A 192 -16.41 -4.83 13.73
CA VAL A 192 -15.98 -5.24 15.07
C VAL A 192 -17.20 -5.56 15.94
N GLU A 193 -18.23 -4.71 15.94
CA GLU A 193 -19.47 -4.94 16.68
C GLU A 193 -20.18 -6.22 16.23
N LEU A 194 -20.31 -6.43 14.91
CA LEU A 194 -20.90 -7.66 14.36
C LEU A 194 -20.10 -8.90 14.73
N TYR A 195 -18.75 -8.81 14.74
CA TYR A 195 -17.88 -9.90 15.12
C TYR A 195 -18.01 -10.22 16.62
N PHE A 196 -18.03 -9.18 17.47
CA PHE A 196 -18.30 -9.29 18.90
C PHE A 196 -19.67 -9.92 19.17
N ARG A 197 -20.74 -9.44 18.51
CA ARG A 197 -22.08 -10.04 18.63
C ARG A 197 -22.12 -11.49 18.16
N LYS A 198 -21.38 -11.86 17.11
CA LYS A 198 -21.34 -13.25 16.62
C LYS A 198 -20.61 -14.19 17.59
N ILE A 199 -19.54 -13.72 18.21
CA ILE A 199 -18.78 -14.47 19.21
C ILE A 199 -19.60 -14.57 20.50
N PHE A 200 -19.96 -13.44 21.09
CA PHE A 200 -20.65 -13.40 22.40
C PHE A 200 -22.13 -13.79 22.33
N GLY A 201 -22.82 -13.53 21.21
CA GLY A 201 -24.20 -13.99 21.00
C GLY A 201 -24.30 -15.51 20.88
N ARG A 202 -23.28 -16.20 20.35
CA ARG A 202 -23.20 -17.67 20.41
C ARG A 202 -23.02 -18.18 21.83
N TYR A 203 -22.28 -17.47 22.69
CA TYR A 203 -22.16 -17.84 24.11
C TYR A 203 -23.48 -17.68 24.87
N ALA A 204 -24.31 -16.68 24.53
CA ALA A 204 -25.63 -16.51 25.15
C ALA A 204 -26.61 -17.65 24.80
N THR A 205 -26.57 -18.17 23.57
CA THR A 205 -27.43 -19.32 23.16
C THR A 205 -26.97 -20.65 23.75
N VAL A 206 -25.69 -20.78 24.10
CA VAL A 206 -25.15 -21.98 24.78
C VAL A 206 -25.46 -21.97 26.27
N ILE A 207 -25.58 -20.80 26.90
CA ILE A 207 -25.92 -20.68 28.33
C ILE A 207 -27.44 -20.76 28.56
N TYR A 208 -28.26 -20.22 27.65
CA TYR A 208 -29.72 -20.34 27.69
C TYR A 208 -30.18 -21.43 26.70
N GLY A 209 -30.03 -22.69 27.10
CA GLY A 209 -30.58 -23.81 26.36
C GLY A 209 -32.09 -23.65 26.09
N PRO A 210 -32.62 -24.30 25.03
CA PRO A 210 -34.02 -24.18 24.68
C PRO A 210 -34.91 -24.66 25.83
N ARG A 211 -35.71 -23.73 26.40
CA ARG A 211 -36.88 -24.10 27.21
C ARG A 211 -37.75 -25.00 26.35
N ARG A 212 -37.71 -26.31 26.59
CA ARG A 212 -38.74 -27.24 26.10
C ARG A 212 -40.07 -26.71 26.60
N GLY A 213 -40.88 -26.21 25.67
CA GLY A 213 -42.26 -25.86 25.93
C GLY A 213 -43.05 -27.11 26.28
N ASN A 214 -43.88 -27.00 27.31
CA ASN A 214 -44.96 -27.91 27.63
C ASN A 214 -45.84 -28.10 26.39
N THR A 215 -45.93 -29.33 25.91
CA THR A 215 -47.10 -29.79 25.17
C THR A 215 -48.19 -30.17 26.18
N VAL A 216 -49.37 -29.64 25.87
CA VAL A 216 -50.69 -29.80 26.50
C VAL A 216 -50.98 -31.23 26.94
#